data_AF-A0A1Y0N1G7-F1
#
_entry.id   AF-A0A1Y0N1G7-F1
#
_cell.length_a   1.000
_cell.length_b   1.000
_cell.length_c   1.000
_cell.angle_alpha   90.00
_cell.angle_beta   90.00
_cell.angle_gamma   90.00
#
_symmetry.space_group_name_H-M   'P 1'
#
loop_
_entity.id
_entity.type
_entity.pdbx_description
1 polymer ?
#
loop_
_entity_poly.entity_id
_entity_poly.type
_entity_poly.pdbx_seq_one_letter_code
_entity_poly.pdbx_strand_id
1 'polypeptide(L)'
;MKKIFLLLTVFTMVFTSCEPLEDINAEVDAQASAIVGDVVYTLTDEDYDALELSYGSFSSVDDAKAAIPAFLTDKYPVWGKNSSVLLGYKLYVGNAFSLKGYSLKQEDYTLSGSELLGFKSDVAPEDYLADIISSNYSSPKEGDYVAATYFQYTGSAYVVTPTISLEENFNLGTTAGDLTTISSNWEAHSGNTAVGYSTASLSMENYPASNIGGSMTIGSGSQDVNTSITPIIETKIVYSSALVNFSEVGDGTYFFHLMEEDGSYSYSARVGAKSDGSGNILFGIGASSSSLTYGTTAFNLDTTYLLVASYNIESGVSNLHILTSALTLEPSIPEATNTGNKGNSANRIGIRQGGGGPTGTIDGIRVANTWSAIMSNDELDDETVGTKVSNKAVYTYTDSAWEVPSTDGFYLLSDADFASMGLENFGSSTPAEDYLPAFLNIKFPYALEGSELDVTYNYVSSSSGAQTRGNSYTKTDGVWVGYQSTIDTTLQFGHDGSSWVPDNTIKYTLVRNADYEFMSNALEGNADFSNVSLANLASYGDFDYNWSDEQIQYALILFLDHLDPNAAEKQKYLLTYVIYDNGENDYQTSFIKTDGAWVVND
;
A
#
# COMPACT_ATOMS: atom_id res chain seq x y z
N MET A 1 15.00 -22.23 -47.50
CA MET A 1 15.22 -21.61 -48.83
C MET A 1 13.93 -21.69 -49.64
N LYS A 2 13.72 -20.66 -50.47
CA LYS A 2 12.54 -20.36 -51.28
C LYS A 2 12.29 -21.36 -52.42
N LYS A 3 10.99 -21.54 -52.74
CA LYS A 3 10.37 -21.88 -54.04
C LYS A 3 10.44 -23.33 -54.53
N ILE A 4 9.32 -23.76 -55.17
CA ILE A 4 9.15 -24.22 -56.59
C ILE A 4 7.94 -25.19 -56.67
N PHE A 5 7.06 -25.32 -57.68
CA PHE A 5 6.74 -24.76 -59.03
C PHE A 5 5.21 -25.04 -59.23
N LEU A 6 4.34 -24.07 -59.58
CA LEU A 6 3.91 -23.60 -60.92
C LEU A 6 2.89 -24.49 -61.69
N LEU A 7 1.65 -23.97 -61.77
CA LEU A 7 0.63 -23.84 -62.85
C LEU A 7 0.56 -24.89 -64.00
N LEU A 8 -0.56 -25.24 -64.64
CA LEU A 8 -1.68 -24.43 -65.15
C LEU A 8 -2.83 -25.32 -65.74
N THR A 9 -4.09 -25.00 -65.41
CA THR A 9 -5.38 -25.01 -66.20
C THR A 9 -5.82 -26.17 -67.13
N VAL A 10 -7.10 -26.53 -67.36
CA VAL A 10 -8.47 -26.37 -66.77
C VAL A 10 -9.51 -26.79 -67.86
N PHE A 11 -10.77 -27.07 -67.46
CA PHE A 11 -12.07 -27.10 -68.20
C PHE A 11 -12.60 -28.48 -68.68
N THR A 12 -13.42 -29.26 -67.93
CA THR A 12 -14.84 -29.15 -67.43
C THR A 12 -15.89 -29.83 -68.33
N MET A 13 -16.67 -30.77 -67.81
CA MET A 13 -18.11 -30.57 -67.46
C MET A 13 -18.78 -31.86 -66.93
N VAL A 14 -19.07 -31.82 -65.63
CA VAL A 14 -20.30 -32.15 -64.89
C VAL A 14 -21.28 -33.21 -65.45
N PHE A 15 -21.50 -34.25 -64.66
CA PHE A 15 -22.84 -34.72 -64.31
C PHE A 15 -22.98 -34.79 -62.79
N THR A 16 -23.95 -34.05 -62.27
CA THR A 16 -24.37 -34.00 -60.87
C THR A 16 -25.17 -35.26 -60.52
N SER A 17 -24.66 -36.10 -59.62
CA SER A 17 -25.53 -36.95 -58.80
C SER A 17 -25.87 -36.16 -57.54
N CYS A 18 -27.15 -35.83 -57.36
CA CYS A 18 -27.67 -35.29 -56.10
C CYS A 18 -27.38 -36.29 -54.98
N GLU A 19 -26.69 -35.84 -53.93
CA GLU A 19 -26.67 -36.48 -52.62
C GLU A 19 -27.68 -35.75 -51.73
N PRO A 20 -28.99 -36.04 -51.83
CA PRO A 20 -29.99 -35.32 -51.05
C PRO A 20 -29.77 -35.52 -49.55
N LEU A 21 -29.09 -36.60 -49.12
CA LEU A 21 -28.72 -36.79 -47.73
C LEU A 21 -27.53 -35.92 -47.32
N GLU A 22 -26.53 -35.71 -48.17
CA GLU A 22 -25.36 -34.88 -47.83
C GLU A 22 -25.73 -33.40 -47.81
N ASP A 23 -26.60 -32.93 -48.73
CA ASP A 23 -27.14 -31.56 -48.70
C ASP A 23 -28.09 -31.33 -47.51
N ILE A 24 -28.93 -32.31 -47.14
CA ILE A 24 -29.78 -32.20 -45.94
C ILE A 24 -28.94 -32.27 -44.66
N ASN A 25 -27.93 -33.13 -44.57
CA ASN A 25 -27.04 -33.17 -43.42
C ASN A 25 -26.15 -31.92 -43.37
N ALA A 26 -25.74 -31.34 -44.50
CA ALA A 26 -25.01 -30.09 -44.55
C ALA A 26 -25.88 -28.88 -44.20
N GLU A 27 -27.17 -28.85 -44.55
CA GLU A 27 -28.12 -27.82 -44.10
C GLU A 27 -28.49 -27.97 -42.61
N VAL A 28 -28.51 -29.20 -42.08
CA VAL A 28 -28.74 -29.49 -40.65
C VAL A 28 -27.47 -29.20 -39.81
N ASP A 29 -26.29 -29.56 -40.30
CA ASP A 29 -24.98 -29.26 -39.66
C ASP A 29 -24.59 -27.76 -39.79
N ALA A 30 -25.12 -27.05 -40.80
CA ALA A 30 -24.92 -25.59 -40.96
C ALA A 30 -25.84 -24.74 -40.06
N GLN A 31 -26.85 -25.34 -39.43
CA GLN A 31 -27.56 -24.69 -38.33
C GLN A 31 -26.81 -24.99 -37.04
N ALA A 32 -26.00 -24.03 -36.59
CA ALA A 32 -25.51 -24.02 -35.21
C ALA A 32 -26.74 -24.13 -34.30
N SER A 33 -27.00 -25.32 -33.77
CA SER A 33 -28.12 -25.58 -32.87
C SER A 33 -27.69 -24.95 -31.55
N ALA A 34 -27.94 -23.65 -31.43
CA ALA A 34 -27.63 -22.91 -30.25
C ALA A 34 -28.34 -23.59 -29.07
N ILE A 35 -27.59 -23.91 -28.03
CA ILE A 35 -28.11 -24.67 -26.91
C ILE A 35 -29.14 -23.79 -26.22
N VAL A 36 -30.36 -24.30 -26.05
CA VAL A 36 -31.39 -23.66 -25.24
C VAL A 36 -31.35 -24.31 -23.86
N GLY A 37 -31.09 -23.52 -22.83
CA GLY A 37 -30.98 -24.00 -21.46
C GLY A 37 -31.44 -22.97 -20.44
N ASP A 38 -31.86 -23.46 -19.28
CA ASP A 38 -32.18 -22.68 -18.09
C ASP A 38 -31.20 -23.08 -16.97
N VAL A 39 -30.52 -22.10 -16.35
CA VAL A 39 -29.55 -22.37 -15.28
C VAL A 39 -29.63 -21.34 -14.15
N VAL A 40 -29.35 -21.79 -12.92
CA VAL A 40 -29.11 -20.92 -11.77
C VAL A 40 -27.61 -20.87 -11.53
N TYR A 41 -27.02 -19.67 -11.49
CA TYR A 41 -25.59 -19.49 -11.28
C TYR A 41 -25.32 -18.39 -10.27
N THR A 42 -24.47 -18.63 -9.29
CA THR A 42 -24.02 -17.60 -8.33
C THR A 42 -22.60 -17.20 -8.66
N LEU A 43 -22.34 -15.89 -8.75
CA LEU A 43 -20.99 -15.37 -8.99
C LEU A 43 -20.03 -15.79 -7.88
N THR A 44 -18.85 -16.23 -8.29
CA THR A 44 -17.71 -16.57 -7.44
C THR A 44 -16.76 -15.37 -7.33
N ASP A 45 -15.82 -15.42 -6.39
CA ASP A 45 -14.82 -14.36 -6.23
C ASP A 45 -13.97 -14.20 -7.52
N GLU A 46 -13.66 -15.30 -8.22
CA GLU A 46 -12.98 -15.25 -9.52
C GLU A 46 -13.83 -14.58 -10.62
N ASP A 47 -15.15 -14.72 -10.58
CA ASP A 47 -16.03 -14.03 -11.52
C ASP A 47 -16.03 -12.51 -11.24
N TYR A 48 -15.98 -12.10 -9.97
CA TYR A 48 -15.88 -10.68 -9.59
C TYR A 48 -14.55 -10.04 -10.02
N ASP A 49 -13.46 -10.79 -9.91
CA ASP A 49 -12.14 -10.38 -10.41
C ASP A 49 -12.15 -10.21 -11.94
N ALA A 50 -12.77 -11.15 -12.67
CA ALA A 50 -12.93 -11.07 -14.12
C ALA A 50 -13.82 -9.90 -14.57
N LEU A 51 -14.80 -9.52 -13.75
CA LEU A 51 -15.64 -8.33 -13.94
C LEU A 51 -14.91 -7.01 -13.55
N GLU A 52 -13.67 -7.09 -13.06
CA GLU A 52 -12.84 -5.96 -12.61
C GLU A 52 -13.52 -5.12 -11.51
N LEU A 53 -14.37 -5.74 -10.68
CA LEU A 53 -15.09 -5.06 -9.62
C LEU A 53 -14.21 -4.91 -8.37
N SER A 54 -13.84 -3.68 -8.05
CA SER A 54 -12.87 -3.36 -6.99
C SER A 54 -13.28 -3.79 -5.57
N TYR A 55 -14.54 -4.14 -5.35
CA TYR A 55 -15.10 -4.47 -4.03
C TYR A 55 -15.88 -5.81 -4.01
N GLY A 56 -15.66 -6.69 -4.99
CA GLY A 56 -16.29 -8.02 -5.02
C GLY A 56 -17.82 -8.00 -4.98
N SER A 57 -18.44 -6.91 -5.45
CA SER A 57 -19.88 -6.67 -5.42
C SER A 57 -20.27 -5.57 -6.40
N PHE A 58 -21.55 -5.52 -6.76
CA PHE A 58 -22.10 -4.45 -7.59
C PHE A 58 -22.56 -3.27 -6.73
N SER A 59 -22.30 -2.04 -7.17
CA SER A 59 -22.75 -0.81 -6.49
C SER A 59 -24.23 -0.52 -6.68
N SER A 60 -24.84 -1.07 -7.74
CA SER A 60 -26.26 -0.94 -8.03
C SER A 60 -26.75 -2.10 -8.90
N VAL A 61 -28.07 -2.30 -8.92
CA VAL A 61 -28.70 -3.27 -9.84
C VAL A 61 -28.48 -2.87 -11.30
N ASP A 62 -28.37 -1.58 -11.61
CA ASP A 62 -28.17 -1.11 -12.98
C ASP A 62 -26.74 -1.38 -13.46
N ASP A 63 -25.74 -1.27 -12.60
CA ASP A 63 -24.37 -1.69 -12.91
C ASP A 63 -24.31 -3.19 -13.21
N ALA A 64 -25.04 -4.00 -12.43
CA ALA A 64 -25.16 -5.43 -12.66
C ALA A 64 -25.79 -5.72 -14.03
N LYS A 65 -26.91 -5.07 -14.37
CA LYS A 65 -27.57 -5.19 -15.68
C LYS A 65 -26.67 -4.80 -16.84
N ALA A 66 -25.77 -3.84 -16.65
CA ALA A 66 -24.85 -3.39 -17.68
C ALA A 66 -23.67 -4.35 -17.90
N ALA A 67 -23.08 -4.89 -16.82
CA ALA A 67 -21.87 -5.69 -16.89
C ALA A 67 -22.10 -7.19 -17.17
N ILE A 68 -23.16 -7.77 -16.59
CA ILE A 68 -23.43 -9.22 -16.66
C ILE A 68 -23.64 -9.75 -18.09
N PRO A 69 -24.30 -9.04 -19.04
CA PRO A 69 -24.50 -9.55 -20.39
C PRO A 69 -23.23 -10.00 -21.11
N ALA A 70 -22.14 -9.24 -20.97
CA ALA A 70 -20.85 -9.60 -21.56
C ALA A 70 -20.27 -10.85 -20.90
N PHE A 71 -20.30 -10.91 -19.56
CA PHE A 71 -19.89 -12.07 -18.78
C PHE A 71 -20.65 -13.36 -19.17
N LEU A 72 -21.98 -13.29 -19.33
CA LEU A 72 -22.78 -14.44 -19.75
C LEU A 72 -22.49 -14.87 -21.20
N THR A 73 -22.15 -13.93 -22.08
CA THR A 73 -21.74 -14.23 -23.46
C THR A 73 -20.45 -15.04 -23.47
N ASP A 74 -19.47 -14.64 -22.66
CA ASP A 74 -18.19 -15.36 -22.57
C ASP A 74 -18.33 -16.72 -21.87
N LYS A 75 -19.19 -16.80 -20.86
CA LYS A 75 -19.43 -18.04 -20.11
C LYS A 75 -20.26 -19.06 -20.88
N TYR A 76 -21.23 -18.60 -21.67
CA TYR A 76 -22.16 -19.42 -22.44
C TYR A 76 -22.15 -19.07 -23.94
N PRO A 77 -21.00 -19.22 -24.64
CA PRO A 77 -20.82 -18.70 -26.01
C PRO A 77 -21.64 -19.41 -27.09
N VAL A 78 -22.22 -20.57 -26.77
CA VAL A 78 -23.00 -21.40 -27.69
C VAL A 78 -24.50 -21.37 -27.38
N TRP A 79 -24.93 -20.59 -26.38
CA TRP A 79 -26.33 -20.51 -25.97
C TRP A 79 -27.10 -19.55 -26.87
N GLY A 80 -28.34 -19.91 -27.18
CA GLY A 80 -29.15 -19.24 -28.18
C GLY A 80 -30.42 -18.62 -27.65
N LYS A 81 -31.23 -18.10 -28.58
CA LYS A 81 -32.56 -17.55 -28.30
C LYS A 81 -33.37 -18.49 -27.37
N ASN A 82 -34.06 -17.91 -26.39
CA ASN A 82 -34.86 -18.59 -25.36
C ASN A 82 -34.06 -19.23 -24.20
N SER A 83 -32.74 -19.11 -24.18
CA SER A 83 -31.96 -19.51 -23.00
C SER A 83 -32.14 -18.52 -21.85
N SER A 84 -32.01 -19.00 -20.61
CA SER A 84 -32.16 -18.15 -19.43
C SER A 84 -31.15 -18.47 -18.32
N VAL A 85 -30.75 -17.44 -17.57
CA VAL A 85 -29.85 -17.54 -16.41
C VAL A 85 -30.44 -16.75 -15.26
N LEU A 86 -30.74 -17.42 -14.14
CA LEU A 86 -30.97 -16.76 -12.86
C LEU A 86 -29.63 -16.56 -12.18
N LEU A 87 -29.12 -15.33 -12.18
CA LEU A 87 -27.79 -15.01 -11.65
C LEU A 87 -27.87 -14.50 -10.22
N GLY A 88 -27.25 -15.21 -9.26
CA GLY A 88 -26.99 -14.73 -7.91
C GLY A 88 -25.74 -13.86 -7.83
N TYR A 89 -25.83 -12.71 -7.16
CA TYR A 89 -24.71 -11.79 -6.96
C TYR A 89 -24.84 -10.97 -5.67
N LYS A 90 -23.70 -10.51 -5.14
CA LYS A 90 -23.57 -9.55 -4.05
C LYS A 90 -23.85 -8.11 -4.53
N LEU A 91 -24.84 -7.47 -3.91
CA LEU A 91 -25.17 -6.06 -4.08
C LEU A 91 -24.71 -5.26 -2.85
N TYR A 92 -23.96 -4.20 -3.08
CA TYR A 92 -23.53 -3.28 -2.02
C TYR A 92 -24.70 -2.48 -1.48
N VAL A 93 -24.88 -2.48 -0.15
CA VAL A 93 -26.00 -1.82 0.55
C VAL A 93 -25.56 -0.67 1.45
N GLY A 94 -24.28 -0.32 1.44
CA GLY A 94 -23.69 0.71 2.29
C GLY A 94 -22.73 0.13 3.30
N ASN A 95 -21.96 0.99 3.96
CA ASN A 95 -21.12 0.62 5.09
C ASN A 95 -21.84 0.98 6.39
N ALA A 96 -21.48 0.30 7.48
CA ALA A 96 -22.01 0.61 8.81
C ALA A 96 -21.72 2.07 9.21
N PHE A 97 -20.51 2.54 8.92
CA PHE A 97 -20.08 3.92 9.12
C PHE A 97 -19.13 4.37 8.00
N SER A 98 -18.97 5.68 7.89
CA SER A 98 -18.01 6.32 6.99
C SER A 98 -16.65 6.38 7.65
N LEU A 99 -15.63 5.78 7.04
CA LEU A 99 -14.24 5.91 7.48
C LEU A 99 -13.39 6.46 6.34
N LYS A 100 -12.73 7.59 6.58
CA LYS A 100 -11.82 8.20 5.60
C LYS A 100 -10.39 8.18 6.11
N GLY A 101 -9.47 7.71 5.28
CA GLY A 101 -8.04 7.86 5.55
C GLY A 101 -7.58 9.26 5.17
N TYR A 102 -6.79 9.89 6.04
CA TYR A 102 -6.10 11.14 5.76
C TYR A 102 -4.62 11.02 6.10
N SER A 103 -3.73 11.25 5.13
CA SER A 103 -2.28 11.30 5.37
C SER A 103 -1.84 12.76 5.40
N LEU A 104 -1.29 13.19 6.53
CA LEU A 104 -0.87 14.58 6.70
C LEU A 104 0.23 14.95 5.69
N LYS A 105 0.05 16.11 5.06
CA LYS A 105 0.98 16.74 4.11
C LYS A 105 1.79 17.84 4.79
N GLN A 106 2.81 18.35 4.10
CA GLN A 106 3.70 19.40 4.63
C GLN A 106 2.93 20.61 5.18
N GLU A 107 1.89 21.04 4.47
CA GLU A 107 1.03 22.17 4.86
C GLU A 107 0.39 21.98 6.24
N ASP A 108 -0.02 20.76 6.60
CA ASP A 108 -0.65 20.49 7.90
C ASP A 108 0.36 20.66 9.03
N TYR A 109 1.61 20.22 8.84
CA TYR A 109 2.66 20.36 9.85
C TYR A 109 3.05 21.82 10.09
N THR A 110 2.87 22.71 9.10
CA THR A 110 3.13 24.15 9.28
C THR A 110 2.21 24.79 10.33
N LEU A 111 1.02 24.23 10.57
CA LEU A 111 0.09 24.70 11.59
C LEU A 111 0.66 24.52 13.01
N SER A 112 1.53 23.52 13.19
CA SER A 112 2.30 23.29 14.42
C SER A 112 3.68 23.98 14.44
N GLY A 113 3.97 24.80 13.43
CA GLY A 113 5.26 25.48 13.28
C GLY A 113 6.41 24.58 12.80
N SER A 114 6.11 23.40 12.23
CA SER A 114 7.12 22.55 11.60
C SER A 114 7.28 22.90 10.13
N GLU A 115 8.53 23.10 9.70
CA GLU A 115 8.91 23.33 8.31
C GLU A 115 9.25 22.03 7.58
N LEU A 116 9.16 20.88 8.27
CA LEU A 116 9.50 19.57 7.75
C LEU A 116 8.30 18.64 7.75
N LEU A 117 8.39 17.54 6.99
CA LEU A 117 7.32 16.57 6.83
C LEU A 117 7.19 15.67 8.07
N GLY A 118 6.73 16.25 9.17
CA GLY A 118 6.50 15.61 10.47
C GLY A 118 6.35 16.65 11.58
N PHE A 119 5.58 16.32 12.62
CA PHE A 119 5.55 17.11 13.86
C PHE A 119 6.93 17.11 14.52
N LYS A 120 7.32 18.22 15.14
CA LYS A 120 8.53 18.28 15.97
C LYS A 120 8.37 17.35 17.18
N SER A 121 9.50 16.90 17.72
CA SER A 121 9.50 15.95 18.84
C SER A 121 8.86 16.47 20.13
N ASP A 122 8.78 17.79 20.28
CA ASP A 122 8.23 18.51 21.44
C ASP A 122 6.78 18.98 21.24
N VAL A 123 6.20 18.75 20.07
CA VAL A 123 4.80 19.08 19.76
C VAL A 123 3.89 17.91 20.14
N ALA A 124 2.75 18.20 20.77
CA ALA A 124 1.65 17.26 21.00
C ALA A 124 0.72 17.24 19.77
N PRO A 125 0.72 16.19 18.92
CA PRO A 125 -0.09 16.17 17.70
C PRO A 125 -1.60 16.32 17.95
N GLU A 126 -2.10 15.81 19.07
CA GLU A 126 -3.50 15.86 19.47
C GLU A 126 -4.08 17.28 19.54
N ASP A 127 -3.23 18.29 19.81
CA ASP A 127 -3.63 19.71 19.85
C ASP A 127 -3.93 20.29 18.46
N TYR A 128 -3.56 19.59 17.38
CA TYR A 128 -3.67 20.10 16.00
C TYR A 128 -4.52 19.21 15.09
N LEU A 129 -4.58 17.90 15.36
CA LEU A 129 -5.20 16.93 14.45
C LEU A 129 -6.69 17.21 14.22
N ALA A 130 -7.47 17.58 15.25
CA ALA A 130 -8.90 17.88 15.10
C ALA A 130 -9.14 19.06 14.13
N ASP A 131 -8.36 20.14 14.27
CA ASP A 131 -8.45 21.33 13.40
C ASP A 131 -8.00 21.02 11.96
N ILE A 132 -6.91 20.26 11.81
CA ILE A 132 -6.44 19.76 10.52
C ILE A 132 -7.54 18.98 9.82
N ILE A 133 -8.16 18.02 10.51
CA ILE A 133 -9.26 17.21 9.97
C ILE A 133 -10.45 18.11 9.62
N SER A 134 -10.85 19.02 10.51
CA SER A 134 -11.95 19.96 10.25
C SER A 134 -11.73 20.81 9.00
N SER A 135 -10.49 21.21 8.71
CA SER A 135 -10.16 22.00 7.52
C SER A 135 -10.23 21.20 6.22
N ASN A 136 -10.02 19.88 6.28
CA ASN A 136 -10.04 18.99 5.13
C ASN A 136 -11.42 18.35 4.86
N TYR A 137 -12.32 18.36 5.85
CA TYR A 137 -13.67 17.79 5.75
C TYR A 137 -14.73 18.83 6.13
N SER A 138 -15.28 19.52 5.13
CA SER A 138 -16.18 20.68 5.30
C SER A 138 -17.68 20.34 5.43
N SER A 139 -18.06 19.07 5.29
CA SER A 139 -19.46 18.62 5.49
C SER A 139 -19.50 17.22 6.11
N PRO A 140 -18.91 17.05 7.31
CA PRO A 140 -18.97 15.79 8.05
C PRO A 140 -20.39 15.55 8.56
N LYS A 141 -20.72 14.27 8.77
CA LYS A 141 -21.97 13.84 9.40
C LYS A 141 -21.67 13.22 10.76
N GLU A 142 -22.65 13.28 11.65
CA GLU A 142 -22.57 12.61 12.95
C GLU A 142 -22.19 11.13 12.77
N GLY A 143 -21.15 10.68 13.47
CA GLY A 143 -20.62 9.31 13.36
C GLY A 143 -19.70 9.06 12.16
N ASP A 144 -19.31 10.09 11.41
CA ASP A 144 -18.20 9.96 10.45
C ASP A 144 -16.88 9.78 11.20
N TYR A 145 -16.01 8.89 10.71
CA TYR A 145 -14.67 8.68 11.23
C TYR A 145 -13.59 9.10 10.24
N VAL A 146 -12.48 9.62 10.77
CA VAL A 146 -11.25 9.90 10.03
C VAL A 146 -10.06 9.23 10.71
N ALA A 147 -9.32 8.42 9.96
CA ALA A 147 -8.04 7.86 10.37
C ALA A 147 -6.89 8.73 9.82
N ALA A 148 -6.35 9.61 10.67
CA ALA A 148 -5.23 10.46 10.36
C ALA A 148 -3.90 9.71 10.55
N THR A 149 -3.08 9.66 9.51
CA THR A 149 -1.72 9.12 9.53
C THR A 149 -0.73 10.27 9.43
N TYR A 150 0.25 10.32 10.33
CA TYR A 150 1.21 11.42 10.41
C TYR A 150 2.60 10.93 10.80
N PHE A 151 3.60 11.77 10.55
CA PHE A 151 4.95 11.56 11.04
C PHE A 151 5.23 12.45 12.25
N GLN A 152 6.04 11.95 13.17
CA GLN A 152 6.60 12.75 14.27
C GLN A 152 8.08 12.45 14.41
N TYR A 153 8.90 13.49 14.51
CA TYR A 153 10.32 13.35 14.79
C TYR A 153 10.54 12.85 16.22
N THR A 154 11.47 11.93 16.39
CA THR A 154 11.85 11.35 17.70
C THR A 154 12.89 12.19 18.45
N GLY A 155 13.44 13.21 17.78
CA GLY A 155 14.38 14.17 18.33
C GLY A 155 14.45 15.42 17.45
N SER A 156 15.54 16.18 17.57
CA SER A 156 15.75 17.36 16.74
C SER A 156 15.80 17.00 15.25
N ALA A 157 15.12 17.81 14.45
CA ALA A 157 15.16 17.71 13.00
C ALA A 157 15.36 19.09 12.37
N TYR A 158 16.16 19.14 11.30
CA TYR A 158 16.53 20.39 10.63
C TYR A 158 16.98 20.11 9.20
N VAL A 159 16.94 21.15 8.36
CA VAL A 159 17.60 21.15 7.04
C VAL A 159 19.02 21.67 7.21
N VAL A 160 19.96 21.05 6.52
CA VAL A 160 21.36 21.47 6.48
C VAL A 160 21.86 21.51 5.05
N THR A 161 22.51 22.60 4.68
CA THR A 161 23.27 22.70 3.42
C THR A 161 24.64 22.08 3.64
N PRO A 162 24.99 20.99 2.94
CA PRO A 162 26.32 20.38 3.05
C PRO A 162 27.42 21.40 2.76
N THR A 163 28.39 21.52 3.67
CA THR A 163 29.47 22.52 3.60
C THR A 163 30.77 21.92 4.10
N ILE A 164 31.81 21.98 3.27
CA ILE A 164 33.17 21.60 3.62
C ILE A 164 33.87 22.80 4.27
N SER A 165 34.39 22.60 5.47
CA SER A 165 35.16 23.59 6.23
C SER A 165 36.68 23.41 6.11
N LEU A 166 37.14 22.22 5.74
CA LEU A 166 38.54 21.95 5.45
C LEU A 166 38.66 20.80 4.48
N GLU A 167 39.55 20.96 3.51
CA GLU A 167 40.11 19.88 2.70
C GLU A 167 41.64 20.03 2.69
N GLU A 168 42.33 19.16 3.41
CA GLU A 168 43.78 19.15 3.52
C GLU A 168 44.34 17.87 2.88
N ASN A 169 44.95 18.05 1.71
CA ASN A 169 45.57 17.01 0.90
C ASN A 169 47.12 17.09 0.93
N PHE A 170 47.68 17.88 1.85
CA PHE A 170 49.13 18.08 2.03
C PHE A 170 49.88 18.37 0.72
N ASN A 171 49.35 19.27 -0.10
CA ASN A 171 49.95 19.71 -1.36
C ASN A 171 51.13 20.68 -1.12
N LEU A 172 52.17 20.20 -0.43
CA LEU A 172 53.24 21.04 0.12
C LEU A 172 54.58 20.91 -0.63
N GLY A 173 54.61 20.19 -1.75
CA GLY A 173 55.77 20.06 -2.64
C GLY A 173 56.54 18.75 -2.47
N THR A 174 57.76 18.68 -3.01
CA THR A 174 58.51 17.43 -3.23
C THR A 174 59.59 17.14 -2.20
N THR A 175 59.66 17.89 -1.11
CA THR A 175 60.70 17.75 -0.09
C THR A 175 60.07 17.41 1.24
N ALA A 176 60.40 16.25 1.79
CA ALA A 176 60.00 15.85 3.14
C ALA A 176 60.74 16.69 4.20
N GLY A 177 60.14 16.86 5.39
CA GLY A 177 60.76 17.62 6.48
C GLY A 177 59.76 18.01 7.58
N ASP A 178 60.10 19.04 8.35
CA ASP A 178 59.22 19.59 9.39
C ASP A 178 57.99 20.25 8.76
N LEU A 179 56.79 19.77 9.13
CA LEU A 179 55.52 20.26 8.59
C LEU A 179 55.32 21.76 8.81
N THR A 180 55.69 22.27 9.99
CA THR A 180 55.50 23.68 10.38
C THR A 180 56.53 24.61 9.74
N THR A 181 57.62 24.06 9.20
CA THR A 181 58.57 24.80 8.38
C THR A 181 58.15 24.83 6.91
N ILE A 182 57.53 23.74 6.42
CA ILE A 182 57.16 23.57 5.01
C ILE A 182 55.79 24.20 4.70
N SER A 183 54.85 24.12 5.64
CA SER A 183 53.50 24.66 5.50
C SER A 183 53.38 26.01 6.19
N SER A 184 52.64 26.93 5.55
CA SER A 184 52.15 28.16 6.21
C SER A 184 50.81 27.98 6.89
N ASN A 185 50.13 26.83 6.69
CA ASN A 185 48.77 26.60 7.16
C ASN A 185 48.71 25.78 8.46
N TRP A 186 49.78 25.05 8.77
CA TRP A 186 49.91 24.25 9.99
C TRP A 186 50.82 24.96 10.99
N GLU A 187 50.31 25.18 12.19
CA GLU A 187 50.99 25.93 13.24
C GLU A 187 51.37 25.01 14.39
N ALA A 188 52.56 25.21 14.96
CA ALA A 188 52.97 24.54 16.19
C ALA A 188 52.21 25.14 17.38
N HIS A 189 51.50 24.29 18.11
CA HIS A 189 50.72 24.66 19.28
C HIS A 189 51.46 24.35 20.60
N SER A 190 52.13 23.20 20.68
CA SER A 190 52.92 22.83 21.85
C SER A 190 54.07 21.88 21.48
N GLY A 191 55.04 21.70 22.38
CA GLY A 191 56.15 20.76 22.21
C GLY A 191 57.19 21.11 21.14
N ASN A 192 58.20 20.25 20.98
CA ASN A 192 59.42 20.58 20.21
C ASN A 192 59.85 19.54 19.17
N THR A 193 59.39 18.28 19.27
CA THR A 193 59.77 17.25 18.29
C THR A 193 58.80 17.33 17.13
N ALA A 194 59.26 17.79 15.97
CA ALA A 194 58.36 18.18 14.89
C ALA A 194 57.47 17.04 14.36
N VAL A 195 56.23 17.41 14.00
CA VAL A 195 55.39 16.67 13.09
C VAL A 195 56.03 16.74 11.70
N GLY A 196 56.17 15.59 11.05
CA GLY A 196 56.82 15.50 9.75
C GLY A 196 55.82 15.64 8.59
N TYR A 197 56.34 16.05 7.44
CA TYR A 197 55.72 15.96 6.14
C TYR A 197 56.44 14.91 5.29
N SER A 198 55.67 13.99 4.71
CA SER A 198 56.11 13.01 3.72
C SER A 198 55.55 13.37 2.35
N THR A 199 56.30 13.10 1.29
CA THR A 199 55.84 13.33 -0.09
C THR A 199 54.98 12.21 -0.65
N ALA A 200 54.73 11.15 0.14
CA ALA A 200 53.86 10.05 -0.24
C ALA A 200 52.46 10.27 0.35
N SER A 201 51.43 10.00 -0.44
CA SER A 201 50.02 10.06 -0.01
C SER A 201 49.50 8.64 0.29
N LEU A 202 48.48 8.56 1.15
CA LEU A 202 47.67 7.38 1.38
C LEU A 202 46.54 7.30 0.35
N SER A 203 46.11 6.08 0.06
CA SER A 203 45.02 5.83 -0.90
C SER A 203 43.90 5.01 -0.29
N MET A 204 42.67 5.43 -0.54
CA MET A 204 41.44 4.66 -0.38
C MET A 204 40.55 4.87 -1.60
N GLU A 205 39.95 3.81 -2.13
CA GLU A 205 39.04 3.90 -3.26
C GLU A 205 37.82 4.78 -2.91
N ASN A 206 37.43 5.64 -3.85
CA ASN A 206 36.28 6.56 -3.77
C ASN A 206 36.32 7.60 -2.63
N TYR A 207 37.36 7.63 -1.79
CA TYR A 207 37.52 8.72 -0.85
C TYR A 207 38.02 9.97 -1.59
N PRO A 208 37.39 11.15 -1.45
CA PRO A 208 37.68 12.22 -2.39
C PRO A 208 39.05 12.91 -2.16
N ALA A 209 39.65 12.75 -0.99
CA ALA A 209 40.98 13.24 -0.64
C ALA A 209 42.08 12.14 -0.75
N SER A 210 41.83 11.11 -1.54
CA SER A 210 42.71 9.93 -1.70
C SER A 210 43.77 10.11 -2.77
N ASN A 211 45.03 9.75 -2.46
CA ASN A 211 46.14 9.75 -3.41
C ASN A 211 46.41 11.14 -4.03
N ILE A 212 46.35 12.19 -3.21
CA ILE A 212 46.59 13.58 -3.59
C ILE A 212 47.69 14.13 -2.68
N GLY A 213 48.67 14.84 -3.26
CA GLY A 213 49.72 15.51 -2.49
C GLY A 213 50.64 14.56 -1.72
N GLY A 214 50.98 14.95 -0.49
CA GLY A 214 51.81 14.18 0.43
C GLY A 214 51.01 13.71 1.64
N SER A 215 51.64 13.60 2.81
CA SER A 215 50.97 13.23 4.05
C SER A 215 51.72 13.74 5.27
N MET A 216 51.03 13.75 6.41
CA MET A 216 51.61 14.05 7.72
C MET A 216 52.16 12.78 8.36
N THR A 217 53.32 12.86 9.02
CA THR A 217 53.90 11.76 9.80
C THR A 217 54.00 12.11 11.29
N ILE A 218 53.51 11.22 12.14
CA ILE A 218 53.51 11.31 13.60
C ILE A 218 54.24 10.13 14.24
N GLY A 219 54.63 10.27 15.50
CA GLY A 219 55.34 9.23 16.27
C GLY A 219 55.44 9.59 17.75
N SER A 220 56.40 9.01 18.47
CA SER A 220 56.67 9.26 19.89
C SER A 220 57.24 10.67 20.19
N GLY A 221 56.99 11.63 19.31
CA GLY A 221 57.34 13.02 19.46
C GLY A 221 56.47 13.71 20.52
N SER A 222 56.51 15.03 20.53
CA SER A 222 55.81 15.83 21.52
C SER A 222 55.14 17.06 20.93
N GLN A 223 55.29 17.31 19.62
CA GLN A 223 54.71 18.50 19.02
C GLN A 223 53.23 18.27 18.73
N ASP A 224 52.41 19.22 19.18
CA ASP A 224 51.02 19.32 18.77
C ASP A 224 50.95 20.42 17.70
N VAL A 225 50.27 20.15 16.60
CA VAL A 225 50.04 21.11 15.52
C VAL A 225 48.56 21.27 15.26
N ASN A 226 48.14 22.39 14.70
CA ASN A 226 46.75 22.59 14.30
C ASN A 226 46.67 23.44 13.02
N THR A 227 45.48 23.43 12.40
CA THR A 227 45.14 24.33 11.30
C THR A 227 43.70 24.79 11.44
N SER A 228 43.41 26.03 11.01
CA SER A 228 42.06 26.58 11.07
C SER A 228 41.16 25.94 10.01
N ILE A 229 39.87 25.89 10.30
CA ILE A 229 38.83 25.49 9.34
C ILE A 229 37.97 26.70 8.99
N THR A 230 37.46 26.76 7.76
CA THR A 230 36.57 27.82 7.31
C THR A 230 35.53 27.28 6.31
N PRO A 231 34.22 27.50 6.54
CA PRO A 231 33.63 28.24 7.65
C PRO A 231 33.71 27.50 8.99
N ILE A 232 33.64 28.24 10.10
CA ILE A 232 33.55 27.68 11.46
C ILE A 232 32.19 27.01 11.63
N ILE A 233 32.15 25.86 12.31
CA ILE A 233 30.90 25.15 12.62
C ILE A 233 30.60 25.32 14.12
N GLU A 234 29.55 26.08 14.43
CA GLU A 234 29.18 26.45 15.81
C GLU A 234 27.92 25.74 16.32
N THR A 235 27.20 25.03 15.45
CA THR A 235 25.95 24.36 15.79
C THR A 235 25.87 22.97 15.16
N LYS A 236 24.92 22.16 15.64
CA LYS A 236 24.61 20.83 15.10
C LYS A 236 25.81 19.88 15.13
N ILE A 237 26.05 19.13 14.05
CA ILE A 237 27.08 18.10 14.00
C ILE A 237 28.22 18.58 13.11
N VAL A 238 29.44 18.37 13.59
CA VAL A 238 30.65 18.47 12.79
C VAL A 238 31.21 17.07 12.57
N TYR A 239 31.57 16.78 11.32
CA TYR A 239 32.27 15.58 10.90
C TYR A 239 33.71 15.93 10.56
N SER A 240 34.63 15.08 10.99
CA SER A 240 36.04 15.16 10.66
C SER A 240 36.52 13.78 10.23
N SER A 241 37.25 13.71 9.13
CA SER A 241 37.74 12.46 8.57
C SER A 241 39.20 12.57 8.20
N ALA A 242 39.91 11.45 8.27
CA ALA A 242 41.30 11.33 7.85
C ALA A 242 41.64 9.90 7.49
N LEU A 243 42.44 9.72 6.43
CA LEU A 243 43.13 8.47 6.17
C LEU A 243 44.27 8.30 7.18
N VAL A 244 44.41 7.10 7.73
CA VAL A 244 45.51 6.76 8.64
C VAL A 244 46.16 5.45 8.24
N ASN A 245 47.47 5.34 8.46
CA ASN A 245 48.21 4.10 8.39
C ASN A 245 49.27 4.10 9.50
N PHE A 246 49.10 3.25 10.50
CA PHE A 246 49.95 3.24 11.69
C PHE A 246 50.79 1.98 11.77
N SER A 247 52.08 2.15 12.03
CA SER A 247 53.07 1.07 12.19
C SER A 247 53.31 0.69 13.64
N GLU A 248 52.93 1.55 14.59
CA GLU A 248 53.04 1.29 16.03
C GLU A 248 51.94 2.01 16.80
N VAL A 249 51.47 1.41 17.90
CA VAL A 249 50.58 2.05 18.89
C VAL A 249 51.01 1.64 20.30
N GLY A 250 50.98 2.60 21.24
CA GLY A 250 51.31 2.36 22.65
C GLY A 250 50.09 2.06 23.53
N ASP A 251 50.19 2.44 24.81
CA ASP A 251 49.16 2.17 25.83
C ASP A 251 47.87 3.01 25.69
N GLY A 252 47.88 4.03 24.82
CA GLY A 252 46.70 4.77 24.43
C GLY A 252 46.71 6.26 24.76
N THR A 253 46.50 7.08 23.73
CA THR A 253 46.18 8.51 23.85
C THR A 253 45.41 8.96 22.60
N TYR A 254 44.85 10.17 22.65
CA TYR A 254 44.32 10.83 21.47
C TYR A 254 45.44 11.43 20.62
N PHE A 255 45.20 11.54 19.32
CA PHE A 255 46.13 12.09 18.34
C PHE A 255 45.44 13.04 17.34
N PHE A 256 44.11 13.01 17.20
CA PHE A 256 43.35 13.83 16.26
C PHE A 256 42.12 14.40 16.98
N HIS A 257 41.87 15.70 16.88
CA HIS A 257 40.75 16.33 17.60
C HIS A 257 40.31 17.66 16.99
N LEU A 258 39.09 18.07 17.31
CA LEU A 258 38.57 19.41 17.05
C LEU A 258 38.90 20.34 18.22
N MET A 259 38.98 21.65 17.98
CA MET A 259 39.18 22.67 19.00
C MET A 259 38.55 24.03 18.65
N GLU A 260 38.24 24.81 19.68
CA GLU A 260 37.54 26.10 19.57
C GLU A 260 38.43 27.25 19.09
N GLU A 261 39.69 27.34 19.48
CA GLU A 261 40.59 28.40 19.03
C GLU A 261 42.03 28.02 19.34
N ASP A 262 43.00 28.77 18.79
CA ASP A 262 44.40 28.54 19.11
C ASP A 262 44.69 28.70 20.60
N GLY A 263 45.48 27.80 21.16
CA GLY A 263 45.80 27.81 22.60
C GLY A 263 44.64 27.40 23.53
N SER A 264 43.45 27.09 22.99
CA SER A 264 42.36 26.50 23.77
C SER A 264 42.64 25.04 24.10
N TYR A 265 42.23 24.63 25.30
CA TYR A 265 42.22 23.22 25.74
C TYR A 265 40.81 22.60 25.67
N SER A 266 39.83 23.33 25.13
CA SER A 266 38.49 22.84 24.83
C SER A 266 38.54 21.96 23.58
N TYR A 267 38.75 20.66 23.78
CA TYR A 267 38.82 19.70 22.70
C TYR A 267 37.52 18.91 22.56
N SER A 268 37.17 18.61 21.31
CA SER A 268 36.01 17.80 20.93
C SER A 268 36.44 16.69 19.97
N ALA A 269 35.66 15.61 19.86
CA ALA A 269 35.95 14.49 18.95
C ALA A 269 37.42 14.01 19.00
N ARG A 270 37.98 13.84 20.19
CA ARG A 270 39.35 13.39 20.41
C ARG A 270 39.47 11.91 20.03
N VAL A 271 39.97 11.64 18.83
CA VAL A 271 40.24 10.30 18.33
C VAL A 271 41.57 9.81 18.88
N GLY A 272 41.58 8.59 19.41
CA GLY A 272 42.76 7.93 19.91
C GLY A 272 42.92 6.51 19.41
N ALA A 273 44.11 5.99 19.63
CA ALA A 273 44.51 4.64 19.26
C ALA A 273 45.32 4.04 20.43
N LYS A 274 45.18 2.73 20.64
CA LYS A 274 45.99 1.96 21.61
C LYS A 274 46.23 0.54 21.11
N SER A 275 47.19 -0.15 21.71
CA SER A 275 47.36 -1.59 21.48
C SER A 275 46.17 -2.39 22.04
N ASP A 276 45.75 -3.43 21.31
CA ASP A 276 44.85 -4.48 21.81
C ASP A 276 45.56 -5.50 22.73
N GLY A 277 46.88 -5.37 22.91
CA GLY A 277 47.72 -6.32 23.64
C GLY A 277 48.12 -7.57 22.86
N SER A 278 47.68 -7.69 21.59
CA SER A 278 47.90 -8.84 20.70
C SER A 278 48.49 -8.44 19.34
N GLY A 279 48.96 -7.19 19.20
CA GLY A 279 49.64 -6.69 18.01
C GLY A 279 48.75 -5.90 17.03
N ASN A 280 47.50 -5.61 17.41
CA ASN A 280 46.57 -4.78 16.63
C ASN A 280 46.24 -3.47 17.35
N ILE A 281 45.47 -2.63 16.67
CA ILE A 281 45.00 -1.33 17.12
C ILE A 281 43.56 -1.44 17.60
N LEU A 282 43.26 -0.81 18.74
CA LEU A 282 41.91 -0.40 19.11
C LEU A 282 41.80 1.11 18.95
N PHE A 283 40.79 1.55 18.20
CA PHE A 283 40.46 2.97 18.07
C PHE A 283 39.45 3.40 19.14
N GLY A 284 39.51 4.66 19.53
CA GLY A 284 38.62 5.22 20.54
C GLY A 284 38.35 6.68 20.35
N ILE A 285 37.31 7.17 21.01
CA ILE A 285 36.83 8.54 20.92
C ILE A 285 36.58 9.10 22.31
N GLY A 286 36.92 10.36 22.52
CA GLY A 286 36.43 11.17 23.62
C GLY A 286 35.73 12.39 23.05
N ALA A 287 34.57 12.74 23.57
CA ALA A 287 33.92 14.00 23.20
C ALA A 287 34.76 15.16 23.75
N SER A 288 34.50 15.58 24.99
CA SER A 288 35.28 16.62 25.70
C SER A 288 35.67 16.19 27.12
N SER A 289 35.59 14.88 27.39
CA SER A 289 36.00 14.23 28.64
C SER A 289 37.53 14.23 28.82
N SER A 290 38.07 13.68 29.91
CA SER A 290 39.51 13.44 30.03
C SER A 290 39.93 12.05 29.51
N SER A 291 39.03 11.07 29.55
CA SER A 291 39.24 9.70 29.09
C SER A 291 38.74 9.47 27.65
N LEU A 292 39.12 8.35 27.04
CA LEU A 292 38.60 7.88 25.75
C LEU A 292 37.75 6.62 25.94
N THR A 293 36.64 6.52 25.22
CA THR A 293 35.92 5.25 25.03
C THR A 293 36.56 4.54 23.85
N TYR A 294 37.10 3.33 24.07
CA TYR A 294 37.65 2.50 22.99
C TYR A 294 36.61 1.49 22.51
N GLY A 295 36.60 1.27 21.20
CA GLY A 295 35.90 0.16 20.60
C GLY A 295 36.58 -1.18 20.91
N THR A 296 36.03 -2.25 20.34
CA THR A 296 36.49 -3.62 20.60
C THR A 296 37.01 -4.33 19.36
N THR A 297 36.85 -3.74 18.18
CA THR A 297 37.33 -4.30 16.93
C THR A 297 38.85 -4.15 16.85
N ALA A 298 39.57 -5.25 16.63
CA ALA A 298 41.01 -5.25 16.45
C ALA A 298 41.38 -4.95 14.99
N PHE A 299 42.04 -3.80 14.75
CA PHE A 299 42.45 -3.36 13.41
C PHE A 299 43.95 -3.58 13.20
N ASN A 300 44.33 -4.16 12.06
CA ASN A 300 45.74 -4.44 11.76
C ASN A 300 46.57 -3.16 11.68
N LEU A 301 47.82 -3.22 12.16
CA LEU A 301 48.86 -2.25 11.83
C LEU A 301 49.17 -2.28 10.31
N ASP A 302 49.89 -1.26 9.84
CA ASP A 302 50.37 -1.10 8.46
C ASP A 302 49.26 -1.16 7.40
N THR A 303 48.01 -0.91 7.81
CA THR A 303 46.82 -0.93 6.97
C THR A 303 46.19 0.45 6.93
N THR A 304 45.78 0.89 5.74
CA THR A 304 45.11 2.18 5.57
C THR A 304 43.63 2.07 5.94
N TYR A 305 43.18 2.89 6.88
CA TYR A 305 41.77 3.06 7.25
C TYR A 305 41.35 4.51 7.08
N LEU A 306 40.06 4.74 6.87
CA LEU A 306 39.44 6.05 6.95
C LEU A 306 38.76 6.17 8.31
N LEU A 307 39.27 7.05 9.16
CA LEU A 307 38.62 7.37 10.42
C LEU A 307 37.63 8.50 10.17
N VAL A 308 36.42 8.38 10.71
CA VAL A 308 35.42 9.45 10.68
C VAL A 308 34.92 9.67 12.10
N ALA A 309 35.22 10.84 12.65
CA ALA A 309 34.74 11.26 13.95
C ALA A 309 33.68 12.35 13.79
N SER A 310 32.56 12.21 14.49
CA SER A 310 31.54 13.25 14.60
C SER A 310 31.48 13.84 16.00
N TYR A 311 31.03 15.08 16.10
CA TYR A 311 30.68 15.71 17.37
C TYR A 311 29.42 16.54 17.20
N ASN A 312 28.40 16.21 17.98
CA ASN A 312 27.17 16.96 18.06
C ASN A 312 27.34 18.04 19.14
N ILE A 313 27.47 19.29 18.69
CA ILE A 313 27.74 20.47 19.53
C ILE A 313 26.60 20.68 20.55
N GLU A 314 25.36 20.36 20.20
CA GLU A 314 24.18 20.60 21.06
C GLU A 314 24.07 19.59 22.20
N SER A 315 24.41 18.33 21.92
CA SER A 315 24.30 17.21 22.88
C SER A 315 25.61 16.85 23.56
N GLY A 316 26.76 17.25 23.00
CA GLY A 316 28.09 16.87 23.47
C GLY A 316 28.47 15.42 23.14
N VAL A 317 27.73 14.74 22.25
CA VAL A 317 27.99 13.35 21.84
C VAL A 317 28.99 13.31 20.70
N SER A 318 29.99 12.44 20.80
CA SER A 318 30.91 12.09 19.72
C SER A 318 30.82 10.62 19.35
N ASN A 319 30.81 10.34 18.05
CA ASN A 319 30.89 9.01 17.49
C ASN A 319 32.16 8.86 16.65
N LEU A 320 32.66 7.63 16.55
CA LEU A 320 33.79 7.27 15.71
C LEU A 320 33.46 6.06 14.86
N HIS A 321 33.71 6.17 13.56
CA HIS A 321 33.60 5.09 12.57
C HIS A 321 34.98 4.82 11.97
N ILE A 322 35.28 3.54 11.78
CA ILE A 322 36.52 3.08 11.12
C ILE A 322 36.11 2.35 9.86
N LEU A 323 36.51 2.88 8.71
CA LEU A 323 36.10 2.38 7.40
C LEU A 323 37.29 1.81 6.62
N THR A 324 37.03 0.76 5.85
CA THR A 324 37.97 0.19 4.88
C THR A 324 37.70 0.65 3.45
N SER A 325 36.64 1.44 3.25
CA SER A 325 36.24 2.06 1.98
C SER A 325 35.37 3.29 2.27
N ALA A 326 35.36 4.29 1.38
CA ALA A 326 34.40 5.39 1.47
C ALA A 326 32.95 4.87 1.31
N LEU A 327 32.01 5.42 2.10
CA LEU A 327 30.60 5.03 2.10
C LEU A 327 29.72 6.25 1.87
N THR A 328 28.69 6.10 1.04
CA THR A 328 27.74 7.18 0.74
C THR A 328 26.78 7.49 1.88
N LEU A 329 26.54 6.53 2.78
CA LEU A 329 25.67 6.67 3.95
C LEU A 329 26.46 6.44 5.24
N GLU A 330 26.15 7.23 6.26
CA GLU A 330 26.69 7.05 7.62
C GLU A 330 26.24 5.69 8.18
N PRO A 331 27.17 4.83 8.65
CA PRO A 331 26.81 3.60 9.33
C PRO A 331 26.01 3.88 10.60
N SER A 332 24.94 3.12 10.84
CA SER A 332 24.09 3.30 12.02
C SER A 332 24.77 2.92 13.35
N ILE A 333 25.86 2.14 13.29
CA ILE A 333 26.60 1.67 14.47
C ILE A 333 28.01 2.25 14.42
N PRO A 334 28.39 3.12 15.36
CA PRO A 334 29.76 3.58 15.51
C PRO A 334 30.64 2.50 16.18
N GLU A 335 31.94 2.53 15.89
CA GLU A 335 32.95 1.72 16.60
C GLU A 335 33.05 2.13 18.08
N ALA A 336 32.91 3.43 18.36
CA ALA A 336 32.88 3.95 19.72
C ALA A 336 32.02 5.22 19.81
N THR A 337 31.38 5.40 20.96
CA THR A 337 30.63 6.61 21.32
C THR A 337 31.11 7.14 22.68
N ASN A 338 31.21 8.46 22.81
CA ASN A 338 31.50 9.13 24.06
C ASN A 338 30.66 10.40 24.19
N THR A 339 30.20 10.70 25.40
CA THR A 339 29.43 11.93 25.69
C THR A 339 30.21 12.81 26.65
N GLY A 340 30.30 14.10 26.34
CA GLY A 340 30.99 15.10 27.15
C GLY A 340 30.18 16.39 27.29
N ASN A 341 30.88 17.49 27.54
CA ASN A 341 30.33 18.84 27.51
C ASN A 341 29.81 19.17 26.10
N LYS A 342 28.70 19.90 26.07
CA LYS A 342 28.11 20.51 24.88
C LYS A 342 28.63 21.93 24.67
N GLY A 343 28.48 22.46 23.46
CA GLY A 343 28.69 23.87 23.12
C GLY A 343 30.05 24.18 22.49
N ASN A 344 31.00 23.26 22.52
CA ASN A 344 32.31 23.48 21.90
C ASN A 344 32.19 23.69 20.38
N SER A 345 32.57 24.85 19.85
CA SER A 345 32.61 25.08 18.41
C SER A 345 33.81 24.38 17.74
N ALA A 346 33.70 24.11 16.45
CA ALA A 346 34.79 23.58 15.64
C ALA A 346 35.40 24.69 14.78
N ASN A 347 36.56 25.18 15.20
CA ASN A 347 37.26 26.27 14.51
C ASN A 347 38.61 25.82 13.97
N ARG A 348 39.20 24.77 14.55
CA ARG A 348 40.45 24.17 14.10
C ARG A 348 40.41 22.66 14.22
N ILE A 349 41.24 22.00 13.44
CA ILE A 349 41.60 20.58 13.62
C ILE A 349 43.04 20.50 14.14
N GLY A 350 43.24 19.68 15.17
CA GLY A 350 44.52 19.50 15.85
C GLY A 350 45.03 18.07 15.74
N ILE A 351 46.35 17.97 15.58
CA ILE A 351 47.11 16.71 15.60
C ILE A 351 48.06 16.74 16.77
N ARG A 352 48.01 15.69 17.58
CA ARG A 352 48.83 15.52 18.77
C ARG A 352 49.86 14.42 18.58
N GLN A 353 51.12 14.73 18.86
CA GLN A 353 52.12 13.71 19.17
C GLN A 353 52.19 13.56 20.69
N GLY A 354 51.80 12.39 21.19
CA GLY A 354 51.79 12.08 22.61
C GLY A 354 52.44 10.73 22.89
N GLY A 355 53.20 10.64 23.98
CA GLY A 355 53.71 9.36 24.47
C GLY A 355 52.57 8.36 24.68
N GLY A 356 52.74 7.14 24.16
CA GLY A 356 51.69 6.11 24.15
C GLY A 356 50.71 6.21 22.96
N GLY A 357 50.89 7.17 22.06
CA GLY A 357 50.09 7.35 20.85
C GLY A 357 50.59 6.56 19.64
N PRO A 358 49.94 6.73 18.48
CA PRO A 358 50.34 6.05 17.25
C PRO A 358 51.62 6.64 16.63
N THR A 359 52.40 5.78 15.99
CA THR A 359 53.42 6.16 15.00
C THR A 359 52.92 5.78 13.61
N GLY A 360 53.01 6.73 12.67
CA GLY A 360 52.64 6.48 11.28
C GLY A 360 52.17 7.73 10.56
N THR A 361 51.26 7.53 9.61
CA THR A 361 50.87 8.54 8.63
C THR A 361 49.40 8.93 8.78
N ILE A 362 49.11 10.22 8.60
CA ILE A 362 47.77 10.79 8.50
C ILE A 362 47.69 11.57 7.18
N ASP A 363 46.64 11.37 6.42
CA ASP A 363 46.45 12.00 5.11
C ASP A 363 44.96 12.32 4.84
N GLY A 364 44.71 13.17 3.85
CA GLY A 364 43.39 13.49 3.31
C GLY A 364 42.41 13.90 4.41
N ILE A 365 42.72 14.98 5.13
CA ILE A 365 41.87 15.42 6.23
C ILE A 365 40.71 16.24 5.66
N ARG A 366 39.48 15.87 5.98
CA ARG A 366 38.29 16.67 5.64
C ARG A 366 37.47 16.99 6.88
N VAL A 367 36.98 18.21 6.96
CA VAL A 367 36.03 18.65 8.00
C VAL A 367 34.81 19.25 7.32
N ALA A 368 33.61 18.83 7.72
CA ALA A 368 32.35 19.31 7.15
C ALA A 368 31.20 19.23 8.16
N ASN A 369 30.04 19.80 7.83
CA ASN A 369 28.83 19.75 8.65
C ASN A 369 27.92 18.53 8.35
N THR A 370 28.21 17.73 7.33
CA THR A 370 27.48 16.50 6.97
C THR A 370 28.43 15.36 6.60
N TRP A 371 27.94 14.11 6.72
CA TRP A 371 28.65 12.92 6.27
C TRP A 371 28.89 12.93 4.76
N SER A 372 27.89 13.31 3.98
CA SER A 372 27.97 13.40 2.51
C SER A 372 29.08 14.35 2.06
N ALA A 373 29.24 15.51 2.73
CA ALA A 373 30.25 16.50 2.39
C ALA A 373 31.69 16.03 2.66
N ILE A 374 31.92 15.17 3.65
CA ILE A 374 33.26 14.54 3.81
C ILE A 374 33.50 13.38 2.84
N MET A 375 32.44 12.83 2.21
CA MET A 375 32.51 11.66 1.33
C MET A 375 32.37 11.97 -0.17
N SER A 376 32.11 13.21 -0.57
CA SER A 376 31.91 13.58 -1.98
C SER A 376 32.60 14.89 -2.36
N ASN A 377 33.00 15.01 -3.64
CA ASN A 377 33.43 16.27 -4.26
C ASN A 377 32.33 16.92 -5.11
N ASP A 378 31.15 16.30 -5.17
CA ASP A 378 30.03 16.80 -5.96
C ASP A 378 29.36 18.00 -5.26
N GLU A 379 28.59 18.78 -6.04
CA GLU A 379 27.63 19.71 -5.47
C GLU A 379 26.46 18.93 -4.87
N LEU A 380 26.19 19.15 -3.59
CA LEU A 380 25.18 18.42 -2.83
C LEU A 380 23.97 19.31 -2.55
N ASP A 381 22.78 18.73 -2.69
CA ASP A 381 21.52 19.36 -2.31
C ASP A 381 21.40 19.45 -0.77
N ASP A 382 20.48 20.30 -0.30
CA ASP A 382 20.12 20.39 1.11
C ASP A 382 19.60 19.04 1.65
N GLU A 383 20.04 18.70 2.86
CA GLU A 383 19.70 17.44 3.52
C GLU A 383 18.76 17.67 4.71
N THR A 384 17.77 16.79 4.88
CA THR A 384 16.97 16.75 6.11
C THR A 384 17.58 15.77 7.10
N VAL A 385 18.02 16.29 8.24
CA VAL A 385 18.52 15.49 9.37
C VAL A 385 17.40 15.29 10.38
N GLY A 386 17.22 14.07 10.86
CA GLY A 386 16.27 13.72 11.92
C GLY A 386 15.58 12.38 11.68
N THR A 387 15.37 11.61 12.75
CA THR A 387 14.62 10.34 12.69
C THR A 387 13.15 10.60 13.03
N LYS A 388 12.22 10.10 12.21
CA LYS A 388 10.78 10.20 12.45
C LYS A 388 10.10 8.84 12.43
N VAL A 389 8.99 8.75 13.14
CA VAL A 389 8.10 7.57 13.18
C VAL A 389 6.76 7.91 12.56
N SER A 390 6.10 6.91 11.97
CA SER A 390 4.73 7.03 11.47
C SER A 390 3.75 6.63 12.56
N ASN A 391 2.75 7.46 12.79
CA ASN A 391 1.71 7.27 13.78
C ASN A 391 0.33 7.36 13.14
N LYS A 392 -0.68 6.83 13.84
CA LYS A 392 -2.08 6.88 13.43
C LYS A 392 -2.96 7.30 14.59
N ALA A 393 -3.91 8.18 14.33
CA ALA A 393 -4.97 8.55 15.25
C ALA A 393 -6.33 8.50 14.53
N VAL A 394 -7.38 8.09 15.23
CA VAL A 394 -8.75 8.08 14.70
C VAL A 394 -9.56 9.12 15.44
N TYR A 395 -10.35 9.90 14.69
CA TYR A 395 -11.29 10.89 15.17
C TYR A 395 -12.69 10.55 14.69
N THR A 396 -13.71 10.82 15.50
CA THR A 396 -15.13 10.75 15.15
C THR A 396 -15.72 12.16 15.15
N TYR A 397 -16.71 12.40 14.29
CA TYR A 397 -17.45 13.65 14.27
C TYR A 397 -18.71 13.53 15.13
N THR A 398 -18.73 14.27 16.24
CA THR A 398 -19.81 14.27 17.23
C THR A 398 -20.07 15.69 17.74
N ASP A 399 -21.34 16.04 17.98
CA ASP A 399 -21.73 17.34 18.53
C ASP A 399 -21.11 18.55 17.80
N SER A 400 -20.99 18.47 16.47
CA SER A 400 -20.37 19.47 15.58
C SER A 400 -18.84 19.61 15.66
N ALA A 401 -18.12 18.68 16.29
CA ALA A 401 -16.67 18.69 16.42
C ALA A 401 -16.02 17.33 16.10
N TRP A 402 -14.76 17.35 15.70
CA TRP A 402 -13.94 16.15 15.60
C TRP A 402 -13.28 15.87 16.95
N GLU A 403 -13.52 14.70 17.52
CA GLU A 403 -12.92 14.27 18.79
C GLU A 403 -12.40 12.84 18.72
N VAL A 404 -11.56 12.46 19.70
CA VAL A 404 -11.10 11.08 19.82
C VAL A 404 -12.30 10.21 20.22
N PRO A 405 -12.60 9.11 19.50
CA PRO A 405 -13.73 8.25 19.82
C PRO A 405 -13.67 7.72 21.25
N SER A 406 -14.83 7.66 21.91
CA SER A 406 -14.97 6.97 23.19
C SER A 406 -14.52 5.51 23.06
N THR A 407 -13.81 4.99 24.07
CA THR A 407 -13.47 3.56 24.12
C THR A 407 -14.70 2.67 24.35
N ASP A 408 -15.82 3.26 24.77
CA ASP A 408 -17.13 2.60 24.82
C ASP A 408 -17.82 2.82 23.47
N GLY A 409 -17.82 1.79 22.62
CA GLY A 409 -18.40 1.83 21.27
C GLY A 409 -17.40 1.90 20.11
N PHE A 410 -16.10 2.09 20.36
CA PHE A 410 -15.06 2.08 19.33
C PHE A 410 -13.81 1.30 19.73
N TYR A 411 -13.20 0.60 18.77
CA TYR A 411 -11.94 -0.12 18.96
C TYR A 411 -11.01 -0.01 17.74
N LEU A 412 -9.78 0.47 17.97
CA LEU A 412 -8.70 0.45 16.98
C LEU A 412 -7.75 -0.71 17.28
N LEU A 413 -7.57 -1.62 16.31
CA LEU A 413 -6.62 -2.73 16.45
C LEU A 413 -5.18 -2.21 16.52
N SER A 414 -4.47 -2.71 17.52
CA SER A 414 -3.02 -2.49 17.69
C SER A 414 -2.21 -3.61 17.02
N ASP A 415 -0.91 -3.38 16.81
CA ASP A 415 0.01 -4.40 16.31
C ASP A 415 0.06 -5.65 17.22
N ALA A 416 -0.13 -5.46 18.53
CA ALA A 416 -0.23 -6.56 19.49
C ALA A 416 -1.51 -7.39 19.31
N ASP A 417 -2.62 -6.77 18.91
CA ASP A 417 -3.86 -7.48 18.60
C ASP A 417 -3.71 -8.32 17.33
N PHE A 418 -3.08 -7.77 16.29
CA PHE A 418 -2.72 -8.52 15.08
C PHE A 418 -1.81 -9.71 15.41
N ALA A 419 -0.75 -9.50 16.20
CA ALA A 419 0.14 -10.56 16.63
C ALA A 419 -0.59 -11.65 17.42
N SER A 420 -1.62 -11.29 18.21
CA SER A 420 -2.44 -12.26 18.96
C SER A 420 -3.27 -13.19 18.06
N MET A 421 -3.59 -12.72 16.85
CA MET A 421 -4.26 -13.50 15.79
C MET A 421 -3.26 -14.20 14.86
N GLY A 422 -1.95 -14.01 15.07
CA GLY A 422 -0.90 -14.53 14.18
C GLY A 422 -0.77 -13.77 12.86
N LEU A 423 -1.16 -12.49 12.85
CA LEU A 423 -1.21 -11.63 11.67
C LEU A 423 -0.37 -10.36 11.88
N GLU A 424 -0.09 -9.64 10.79
CA GLU A 424 0.42 -8.26 10.82
C GLU A 424 -0.63 -7.25 10.32
N ASN A 425 -1.54 -7.69 9.45
CA ASN A 425 -2.64 -6.91 8.89
C ASN A 425 -3.71 -7.87 8.32
N PHE A 426 -4.89 -7.34 8.02
CA PHE A 426 -5.85 -8.01 7.15
C PHE A 426 -5.57 -7.67 5.69
N GLY A 427 -6.09 -8.47 4.76
CA GLY A 427 -5.88 -8.25 3.34
C GLY A 427 -6.82 -9.08 2.47
N SER A 428 -6.64 -9.00 1.15
CA SER A 428 -7.53 -9.69 0.19
C SER A 428 -7.57 -11.21 0.41
N SER A 429 -6.49 -11.81 0.91
CA SER A 429 -6.38 -13.24 1.25
C SER A 429 -6.46 -13.52 2.75
N THR A 430 -6.75 -12.52 3.56
CA THR A 430 -6.88 -12.63 5.02
C THR A 430 -8.02 -11.73 5.47
N PRO A 431 -9.27 -12.14 5.20
CA PRO A 431 -10.45 -11.34 5.46
C PRO A 431 -10.64 -11.11 6.96
N ALA A 432 -11.11 -9.92 7.34
CA ALA A 432 -11.21 -9.55 8.75
C ALA A 432 -12.35 -10.30 9.47
N GLU A 433 -13.42 -10.63 8.74
CA GLU A 433 -14.59 -11.37 9.17
C GLU A 433 -14.28 -12.79 9.67
N ASP A 434 -13.18 -13.40 9.21
CA ASP A 434 -12.77 -14.74 9.62
C ASP A 434 -12.12 -14.73 11.03
N TYR A 435 -11.68 -13.56 11.51
CA TYR A 435 -10.90 -13.43 12.75
C TYR A 435 -11.58 -12.55 13.78
N LEU A 436 -12.13 -11.40 13.37
CA LEU A 436 -12.62 -10.37 14.27
C LEU A 436 -13.74 -10.87 15.20
N PRO A 437 -14.76 -11.64 14.76
CA PRO A 437 -15.77 -12.19 15.68
C PRO A 437 -15.18 -12.96 16.87
N ALA A 438 -14.20 -13.84 16.61
CA ALA A 438 -13.55 -14.63 17.64
C ALA A 438 -12.62 -13.76 18.52
N PHE A 439 -11.82 -12.90 17.90
CA PHE A 439 -10.93 -11.97 18.59
C PHE A 439 -11.71 -11.05 19.54
N LEU A 440 -12.80 -10.43 19.07
CA LEU A 440 -13.64 -9.53 19.87
C LEU A 440 -14.33 -10.26 21.02
N ASN A 441 -14.70 -11.53 20.85
CA ASN A 441 -15.23 -12.35 21.95
C ASN A 441 -14.19 -12.59 23.06
N ILE A 442 -12.93 -12.80 22.68
CA ILE A 442 -11.82 -12.98 23.62
C ILE A 442 -11.47 -11.64 24.30
N LYS A 443 -11.44 -10.55 23.52
CA LYS A 443 -11.07 -9.21 23.97
C LYS A 443 -12.13 -8.61 24.89
N PHE A 444 -13.40 -8.83 24.60
CA PHE A 444 -14.56 -8.29 25.31
C PHE A 444 -15.44 -9.41 25.87
N PRO A 445 -14.95 -10.22 26.83
CA PRO A 445 -15.66 -11.40 27.33
C PRO A 445 -16.93 -11.07 28.13
N TYR A 446 -17.08 -9.81 28.55
CA TYR A 446 -18.23 -9.33 29.34
C TYR A 446 -19.17 -8.42 28.55
N ALA A 447 -19.02 -8.32 27.22
CA ALA A 447 -19.95 -7.57 26.38
C ALA A 447 -21.36 -8.16 26.49
N LEU A 448 -22.36 -7.28 26.65
CA LEU A 448 -23.76 -7.68 26.79
C LEU A 448 -24.39 -7.92 25.43
N GLU A 449 -25.46 -8.70 25.40
CA GLU A 449 -26.28 -8.87 24.20
C GLU A 449 -26.79 -7.52 23.70
N GLY A 450 -26.65 -7.26 22.39
CA GLY A 450 -26.98 -5.98 21.77
C GLY A 450 -25.92 -4.89 21.92
N SER A 451 -24.77 -5.14 22.56
CA SER A 451 -23.64 -4.21 22.52
C SER A 451 -23.17 -4.00 21.09
N GLU A 452 -22.85 -2.74 20.75
CA GLU A 452 -22.33 -2.34 19.43
C GLU A 452 -20.89 -1.85 19.58
N LEU A 453 -20.07 -2.12 18.56
CA LEU A 453 -18.67 -1.73 18.53
C LEU A 453 -18.21 -1.46 17.09
N ASP A 454 -17.79 -0.23 16.84
CA ASP A 454 -17.11 0.14 15.60
C ASP A 454 -15.63 -0.23 15.69
N VAL A 455 -15.19 -1.12 14.81
CA VAL A 455 -13.83 -1.67 14.84
C VAL A 455 -13.07 -1.21 13.63
N THR A 456 -11.91 -0.58 13.84
CA THR A 456 -11.01 -0.12 12.77
C THR A 456 -9.68 -0.86 12.83
N TYR A 457 -9.09 -1.09 11.65
CA TYR A 457 -7.93 -1.95 11.51
C TYR A 457 -7.10 -1.63 10.27
N ASN A 458 -5.83 -2.05 10.31
CA ASN A 458 -4.93 -2.01 9.17
C ASN A 458 -5.34 -3.07 8.13
N TYR A 459 -5.40 -2.66 6.87
CA TYR A 459 -5.73 -3.54 5.74
C TYR A 459 -4.75 -3.30 4.59
N VAL A 460 -4.23 -4.35 3.96
CA VAL A 460 -3.41 -4.26 2.76
C VAL A 460 -4.15 -4.88 1.58
N SER A 461 -4.56 -4.02 0.65
CA SER A 461 -5.18 -4.42 -0.60
C SER A 461 -4.14 -4.88 -1.60
N SER A 462 -4.39 -5.99 -2.29
CA SER A 462 -3.58 -6.45 -3.42
C SER A 462 -3.51 -5.44 -4.57
N SER A 463 -4.53 -4.59 -4.73
CA SER A 463 -4.61 -3.60 -5.83
C SER A 463 -4.26 -2.18 -5.41
N SER A 464 -4.57 -1.79 -4.16
CA SER A 464 -4.49 -0.40 -3.69
C SER A 464 -3.55 -0.19 -2.50
N GLY A 465 -2.82 -1.22 -2.07
CA GLY A 465 -1.83 -1.13 -0.99
C GLY A 465 -2.42 -0.94 0.41
N ALA A 466 -1.63 -0.36 1.31
CA ALA A 466 -1.99 -0.18 2.72
C ALA A 466 -3.11 0.85 2.92
N GLN A 467 -4.08 0.50 3.75
CA GLN A 467 -5.30 1.25 4.02
C GLN A 467 -5.69 1.10 5.50
N THR A 468 -6.60 1.95 5.96
CA THR A 468 -7.37 1.71 7.18
C THR A 468 -8.79 1.38 6.76
N ARG A 469 -9.33 0.27 7.27
CA ARG A 469 -10.73 -0.13 7.07
C ARG A 469 -11.40 -0.28 8.44
N GLY A 470 -12.72 -0.40 8.42
CA GLY A 470 -13.48 -0.67 9.62
C GLY A 470 -14.84 -1.28 9.31
N ASN A 471 -15.45 -1.88 10.33
CA ASN A 471 -16.80 -2.40 10.30
C ASN A 471 -17.44 -2.28 11.68
N SER A 472 -18.77 -2.21 11.73
CA SER A 472 -19.50 -2.26 13.00
C SER A 472 -19.84 -3.69 13.36
N TYR A 473 -19.79 -4.02 14.64
CA TYR A 473 -20.09 -5.34 15.17
C TYR A 473 -21.18 -5.22 16.24
N THR A 474 -22.16 -6.11 16.20
CA THR A 474 -23.20 -6.23 17.23
C THR A 474 -23.06 -7.57 17.94
N LYS A 475 -23.16 -7.58 19.26
CA LYS A 475 -23.18 -8.81 20.05
C LYS A 475 -24.54 -9.48 19.91
N THR A 476 -24.59 -10.61 19.20
CA THR A 476 -25.79 -11.39 18.95
C THR A 476 -25.58 -12.85 19.30
N ASP A 477 -26.48 -13.43 20.08
CA ASP A 477 -26.42 -14.81 20.58
C ASP A 477 -25.06 -15.16 21.21
N GLY A 478 -24.47 -14.19 21.93
CA GLY A 478 -23.18 -14.36 22.60
C GLY A 478 -21.95 -14.28 21.68
N VAL A 479 -22.08 -13.94 20.39
CA VAL A 479 -20.98 -13.76 19.43
C VAL A 479 -21.05 -12.38 18.78
N TRP A 480 -19.91 -11.78 18.47
CA TRP A 480 -19.90 -10.54 17.68
C TRP A 480 -20.17 -10.82 16.21
N VAL A 481 -21.19 -10.18 15.64
CA VAL A 481 -21.57 -10.31 14.24
C VAL A 481 -21.29 -8.99 13.54
N GLY A 482 -20.47 -9.02 12.49
CA GLY A 482 -20.15 -7.85 11.69
C GLY A 482 -21.29 -7.43 10.78
N TYR A 483 -21.49 -6.12 10.63
CA TYR A 483 -22.44 -5.55 9.67
C TYR A 483 -22.08 -6.00 8.25
N GLN A 484 -23.10 -6.39 7.49
CA GLN A 484 -22.95 -6.87 6.12
C GLN A 484 -23.14 -5.71 5.16
N SER A 485 -22.05 -5.23 4.57
CA SER A 485 -22.09 -4.17 3.56
C SER A 485 -22.64 -4.62 2.21
N THR A 486 -22.90 -5.93 2.07
CA THR A 486 -23.47 -6.53 0.86
C THR A 486 -24.62 -7.47 1.22
N ILE A 487 -25.58 -7.58 0.32
CA ILE A 487 -26.62 -8.61 0.35
C ILE A 487 -26.48 -9.53 -0.86
N ASP A 488 -26.80 -10.80 -0.69
CA ASP A 488 -27.01 -11.70 -1.83
C ASP A 488 -28.38 -11.43 -2.45
N THR A 489 -28.39 -11.21 -3.76
CA THR A 489 -29.61 -11.00 -4.54
C THR A 489 -29.51 -11.74 -5.88
N THR A 490 -30.59 -11.76 -6.66
CA THR A 490 -30.64 -12.43 -7.95
C THR A 490 -31.19 -11.54 -9.06
N LEU A 491 -30.68 -11.69 -10.27
CA LEU A 491 -31.22 -11.07 -11.48
C LEU A 491 -31.34 -12.10 -12.59
N GLN A 492 -32.51 -12.14 -13.23
CA GLN A 492 -32.79 -13.04 -14.33
C GLN A 492 -32.37 -12.39 -15.65
N PHE A 493 -31.72 -13.19 -16.52
CA PHE A 493 -31.35 -12.82 -17.88
C PHE A 493 -31.93 -13.83 -18.86
N GLY A 494 -32.29 -13.34 -20.04
CA GLY A 494 -32.75 -14.14 -21.19
C GLY A 494 -31.91 -13.82 -22.41
N HIS A 495 -31.66 -14.81 -23.26
CA HIS A 495 -30.94 -14.60 -24.51
C HIS A 495 -31.94 -14.36 -25.65
N ASP A 496 -31.88 -13.19 -26.29
CA ASP A 496 -32.85 -12.77 -27.32
C ASP A 496 -32.54 -13.34 -28.73
N GLY A 497 -31.41 -14.06 -28.84
CA GLY A 497 -30.90 -14.64 -30.09
C GLY A 497 -29.66 -13.92 -30.62
N SER A 498 -29.38 -12.71 -30.14
CA SER A 498 -28.16 -11.95 -30.42
C SER A 498 -27.35 -11.67 -29.16
N SER A 499 -28.01 -11.41 -28.02
CA SER A 499 -27.35 -11.06 -26.76
C SER A 499 -28.16 -11.46 -25.53
N TRP A 500 -27.47 -11.52 -24.40
CA TRP A 500 -28.10 -11.61 -23.08
C TRP A 500 -28.70 -10.25 -22.68
N VAL A 501 -29.96 -10.25 -22.29
CA VAL A 501 -30.65 -9.05 -21.79
C VAL A 501 -31.28 -9.33 -20.42
N PRO A 502 -31.36 -8.35 -19.51
CA PRO A 502 -32.13 -8.50 -18.28
C PRO A 502 -33.56 -8.90 -18.62
N ASP A 503 -34.02 -10.00 -18.05
CA ASP A 503 -35.32 -10.59 -18.36
C ASP A 503 -36.12 -10.74 -17.07
N ASN A 504 -37.12 -9.89 -16.90
CA ASN A 504 -38.05 -9.97 -15.78
C ASN A 504 -39.25 -10.90 -16.06
N THR A 505 -39.19 -11.75 -17.10
CA THR A 505 -40.29 -12.66 -17.47
C THR A 505 -40.42 -13.81 -16.49
N ILE A 506 -41.60 -13.93 -15.88
CA ILE A 506 -41.96 -15.06 -15.04
C ILE A 506 -42.53 -16.17 -15.94
N LYS A 507 -41.88 -17.33 -15.98
CA LYS A 507 -42.40 -18.52 -16.69
C LYS A 507 -43.37 -19.26 -15.78
N TYR A 508 -44.60 -19.50 -16.25
CA TYR A 508 -45.62 -20.19 -15.47
C TYR A 508 -46.36 -21.22 -16.34
N THR A 509 -46.30 -22.49 -15.96
CA THR A 509 -47.06 -23.57 -16.60
C THR A 509 -48.39 -23.72 -15.88
N LEU A 510 -49.49 -23.58 -16.61
CA LEU A 510 -50.83 -23.67 -16.03
C LEU A 510 -51.08 -25.05 -15.42
N VAL A 511 -51.65 -25.03 -14.23
CA VAL A 511 -52.00 -26.20 -13.44
C VAL A 511 -53.39 -26.67 -13.83
N ARG A 512 -53.47 -27.85 -14.44
CA ARG A 512 -54.71 -28.42 -15.02
C ARG A 512 -55.90 -28.43 -14.07
N ASN A 513 -55.70 -28.81 -12.82
CA ASN A 513 -56.75 -28.96 -11.80
C ASN A 513 -56.89 -27.74 -10.86
N ALA A 514 -56.50 -26.55 -11.33
CA ALA A 514 -56.66 -25.32 -10.58
C ALA A 514 -56.90 -24.12 -11.52
N ASP A 515 -55.94 -23.83 -12.40
CA ASP A 515 -55.92 -22.61 -13.20
C ASP A 515 -57.01 -22.64 -14.29
N TYR A 516 -57.18 -23.81 -14.92
CA TYR A 516 -58.24 -24.03 -15.90
C TYR A 516 -59.64 -24.06 -15.27
N GLU A 517 -59.77 -24.61 -14.06
CA GLU A 517 -61.02 -24.56 -13.31
C GLU A 517 -61.38 -23.12 -12.92
N PHE A 518 -60.39 -22.33 -12.49
CA PHE A 518 -60.57 -20.90 -12.23
C PHE A 518 -61.07 -20.18 -13.48
N MET A 519 -60.39 -20.32 -14.62
CA MET A 519 -60.78 -19.66 -15.87
C MET A 519 -62.18 -20.09 -16.32
N SER A 520 -62.50 -21.38 -16.24
CA SER A 520 -63.85 -21.90 -16.54
C SER A 520 -64.92 -21.21 -15.70
N ASN A 521 -64.71 -21.11 -14.39
CA ASN A 521 -65.65 -20.47 -13.47
C ASN A 521 -65.75 -18.95 -13.72
N ALA A 522 -64.62 -18.29 -13.99
CA ALA A 522 -64.57 -16.85 -14.25
C ALA A 522 -65.30 -16.45 -15.56
N LEU A 523 -65.39 -17.37 -16.52
CA LEU A 523 -66.06 -17.16 -17.81
C LEU A 523 -67.54 -17.54 -17.80
N GLU A 524 -68.06 -18.14 -16.71
CA GLU A 524 -69.44 -18.59 -16.64
C GLU A 524 -70.44 -17.42 -16.84
N GLY A 525 -71.40 -17.62 -17.76
CA GLY A 525 -72.41 -16.60 -18.08
C GLY A 525 -71.94 -15.52 -19.06
N ASN A 526 -70.69 -15.56 -19.55
CA ASN A 526 -70.24 -14.68 -20.62
C ASN A 526 -70.74 -15.19 -21.99
N ALA A 527 -71.55 -14.38 -22.67
CA ALA A 527 -72.16 -14.74 -23.96
C ALA A 527 -71.13 -14.97 -25.08
N ASP A 528 -69.96 -14.32 -25.00
CA ASP A 528 -68.88 -14.42 -25.98
C ASP A 528 -68.16 -15.78 -25.93
N PHE A 529 -68.43 -16.60 -24.91
CA PHE A 529 -67.88 -17.96 -24.73
C PHE A 529 -68.95 -19.05 -24.90
N SER A 530 -70.13 -18.72 -25.44
CA SER A 530 -71.23 -19.68 -25.65
C SER A 530 -70.97 -20.73 -26.74
N ASN A 531 -69.95 -20.50 -27.59
CA ASN A 531 -69.51 -21.42 -28.64
C ASN A 531 -68.48 -22.46 -28.16
N VAL A 532 -67.98 -22.36 -26.93
CA VAL A 532 -66.97 -23.26 -26.36
C VAL A 532 -67.50 -23.99 -25.12
N SER A 533 -66.85 -25.09 -24.72
CA SER A 533 -67.24 -25.87 -23.53
C SER A 533 -66.38 -25.51 -22.32
N LEU A 534 -66.88 -24.63 -21.44
CA LEU A 534 -66.21 -24.30 -20.17
C LEU A 534 -66.07 -25.52 -19.25
N ALA A 535 -67.08 -26.40 -19.23
CA ALA A 535 -67.02 -27.65 -18.48
C ALA A 535 -65.87 -28.57 -18.93
N ASN A 536 -65.57 -28.58 -20.24
CA ASN A 536 -64.42 -29.32 -20.77
C ASN A 536 -63.11 -28.64 -20.38
N LEU A 537 -63.02 -27.30 -20.48
CA LEU A 537 -61.83 -26.54 -20.04
C LEU A 537 -61.43 -26.92 -18.61
N ALA A 538 -62.40 -26.93 -17.67
CA ALA A 538 -62.15 -27.34 -16.29
C ALA A 538 -61.80 -28.83 -16.14
N SER A 539 -62.51 -29.72 -16.84
CA SER A 539 -62.40 -31.17 -16.62
C SER A 539 -61.17 -31.80 -17.25
N TYR A 540 -60.78 -31.31 -18.43
CA TYR A 540 -59.65 -31.84 -19.20
C TYR A 540 -58.37 -31.00 -19.02
N GLY A 541 -58.51 -29.75 -18.58
CA GLY A 541 -57.38 -28.86 -18.35
C GLY A 541 -56.68 -28.46 -19.65
N ASP A 542 -57.45 -28.30 -20.72
CA ASP A 542 -56.99 -27.91 -22.06
C ASP A 542 -58.03 -27.01 -22.76
N PHE A 543 -57.53 -26.17 -23.67
CA PHE A 543 -58.41 -25.45 -24.61
C PHE A 543 -58.67 -26.36 -25.82
N ASP A 544 -59.92 -26.71 -26.09
CA ASP A 544 -60.24 -27.54 -27.27
C ASP A 544 -60.20 -26.75 -28.59
N TYR A 545 -60.19 -27.47 -29.71
CA TYR A 545 -60.11 -26.91 -31.07
C TYR A 545 -61.24 -25.93 -31.47
N ASN A 546 -62.26 -25.71 -30.64
CA ASN A 546 -63.32 -24.73 -30.89
C ASN A 546 -63.02 -23.34 -30.31
N TRP A 547 -61.99 -23.22 -29.44
CA TRP A 547 -61.55 -21.95 -28.89
C TRP A 547 -60.80 -21.13 -29.94
N SER A 548 -61.14 -19.84 -30.07
CA SER A 548 -60.34 -18.91 -30.88
C SER A 548 -59.16 -18.36 -30.07
N ASP A 549 -58.11 -17.91 -30.76
CA ASP A 549 -56.93 -17.30 -30.12
C ASP A 549 -57.32 -16.13 -29.22
N GLU A 550 -58.29 -15.30 -29.62
CA GLU A 550 -58.78 -14.18 -28.82
C GLU A 550 -59.49 -14.64 -27.54
N GLN A 551 -60.25 -15.74 -27.62
CA GLN A 551 -60.92 -16.33 -26.45
C GLN A 551 -59.90 -16.91 -25.46
N ILE A 552 -58.88 -17.59 -25.97
CA ILE A 552 -57.77 -18.13 -25.15
C ILE A 552 -57.02 -16.99 -24.48
N GLN A 553 -56.60 -15.97 -25.23
CA GLN A 553 -55.89 -14.82 -24.69
C GLN A 553 -56.69 -14.08 -23.62
N TYR A 554 -58.00 -13.91 -23.82
CA TYR A 554 -58.87 -13.31 -22.81
C TYR A 554 -58.93 -14.14 -21.52
N ALA A 555 -59.06 -15.47 -21.63
CA ALA A 555 -59.04 -16.36 -20.48
C ALA A 555 -57.70 -16.28 -19.72
N LEU A 556 -56.57 -16.27 -20.45
CA LEU A 556 -55.23 -16.14 -19.88
C LEU A 556 -55.00 -14.77 -19.21
N ILE A 557 -55.52 -13.68 -19.78
CA ILE A 557 -55.47 -12.34 -19.15
C ILE A 557 -56.25 -12.32 -17.84
N LEU A 558 -57.46 -12.91 -17.81
CA LEU A 558 -58.25 -13.06 -16.57
C LEU A 558 -57.49 -13.87 -15.53
N PHE A 559 -56.82 -14.95 -15.95
CA PHE A 559 -55.99 -15.74 -15.07
C PHE A 559 -54.80 -14.94 -14.52
N LEU A 560 -54.12 -14.14 -15.35
CA LEU A 560 -53.02 -13.29 -14.89
C LEU A 560 -53.45 -12.21 -13.89
N ASP A 561 -54.63 -11.61 -14.07
CA ASP A 561 -55.19 -10.68 -13.08
C ASP A 561 -55.53 -11.38 -11.75
N HIS A 562 -55.83 -12.68 -11.77
CA HIS A 562 -56.02 -13.48 -10.56
C HIS A 562 -54.70 -13.93 -9.93
N LEU A 563 -53.76 -14.38 -10.76
CA LEU A 563 -52.46 -14.91 -10.35
C LEU A 563 -51.59 -13.82 -9.72
N ASP A 564 -51.56 -12.64 -10.33
CA ASP A 564 -50.72 -11.52 -9.91
C ASP A 564 -51.50 -10.19 -9.96
N PRO A 565 -52.45 -9.97 -9.02
CA PRO A 565 -53.30 -8.79 -9.00
C PRO A 565 -52.54 -7.49 -8.71
N ASN A 566 -51.31 -7.59 -8.19
CA ASN A 566 -50.46 -6.44 -7.85
C ASN A 566 -49.24 -6.34 -8.78
N ALA A 567 -49.27 -7.00 -9.94
CA ALA A 567 -48.19 -6.96 -10.92
C ALA A 567 -47.78 -5.52 -11.24
N ALA A 568 -46.49 -5.23 -11.13
CA ALA A 568 -45.94 -3.92 -11.47
C ALA A 568 -46.01 -3.66 -12.99
N GLU A 569 -46.04 -2.39 -13.37
CA GLU A 569 -45.94 -1.97 -14.77
C GLU A 569 -44.68 -2.58 -15.43
N LYS A 570 -44.82 -3.09 -16.66
CA LYS A 570 -43.81 -3.86 -17.42
C LYS A 570 -43.45 -5.24 -16.86
N GLN A 571 -44.17 -5.77 -15.87
CA GLN A 571 -44.04 -7.18 -15.49
C GLN A 571 -44.39 -8.05 -16.70
N LYS A 572 -43.59 -9.09 -16.95
CA LYS A 572 -43.79 -10.04 -18.06
C LYS A 572 -44.11 -11.43 -17.53
N TYR A 573 -45.00 -12.16 -18.21
CA TYR A 573 -45.26 -13.57 -17.98
C TYR A 573 -45.18 -14.35 -19.29
N LEU A 574 -44.56 -15.52 -19.27
CA LEU A 574 -44.67 -16.51 -20.34
C LEU A 574 -45.52 -17.67 -19.81
N LEU A 575 -46.77 -17.74 -20.25
CA LEU A 575 -47.68 -18.80 -19.83
C LEU A 575 -47.55 -19.99 -20.76
N THR A 576 -47.32 -21.18 -20.20
CA THR A 576 -47.41 -22.45 -20.93
C THR A 576 -48.74 -23.12 -20.61
N TYR A 577 -49.53 -23.43 -21.64
CA TYR A 577 -50.88 -23.97 -21.53
C TYR A 577 -51.15 -25.00 -22.63
N VAL A 578 -52.03 -25.95 -22.37
CA VAL A 578 -52.39 -27.04 -23.28
C VAL A 578 -53.55 -26.65 -24.19
N ILE A 579 -53.42 -26.96 -25.49
CA ILE A 579 -54.50 -26.97 -26.47
C ILE A 579 -54.70 -28.41 -26.98
N TYR A 580 -55.94 -28.81 -27.20
CA TYR A 580 -56.30 -30.07 -27.86
C TYR A 580 -56.65 -29.87 -29.34
N ASP A 581 -55.68 -30.16 -30.22
CA ASP A 581 -55.74 -29.93 -31.67
C ASP A 581 -55.24 -31.15 -32.47
N ASN A 582 -56.01 -32.24 -32.39
CA ASN A 582 -55.63 -33.59 -32.88
C ASN A 582 -54.57 -34.30 -32.00
N GLY A 583 -54.47 -33.87 -30.74
CA GLY A 583 -53.56 -34.34 -29.71
C GLY A 583 -53.45 -33.25 -28.64
N GLU A 584 -52.92 -33.58 -27.47
CA GLU A 584 -52.58 -32.55 -26.47
C GLU A 584 -51.22 -31.95 -26.83
N ASN A 585 -51.18 -30.63 -27.00
CA ASN A 585 -49.97 -29.89 -27.33
C ASN A 585 -49.79 -28.70 -26.38
N ASP A 586 -48.55 -28.46 -25.96
CA ASP A 586 -48.20 -27.29 -25.16
C ASP A 586 -48.01 -26.07 -26.07
N TYR A 587 -48.70 -25.00 -25.73
CA TYR A 587 -48.61 -23.68 -26.33
C TYR A 587 -48.06 -22.69 -25.32
N GLN A 588 -47.41 -21.64 -25.83
CA GLN A 588 -46.88 -20.57 -25.01
C GLN A 588 -47.38 -19.22 -25.51
N THR A 589 -47.75 -18.34 -24.57
CA THR A 589 -48.08 -16.95 -24.89
C THR A 589 -47.45 -16.02 -23.87
N SER A 590 -46.76 -15.01 -24.37
CA SER A 590 -46.07 -13.99 -23.60
C SER A 590 -47.02 -12.80 -23.38
N PHE A 591 -47.05 -12.28 -22.15
CA PHE A 591 -47.85 -11.14 -21.75
C PHE A 591 -46.99 -10.10 -21.02
N ILE A 592 -47.34 -8.82 -21.15
CA ILE A 592 -46.73 -7.71 -20.42
C ILE A 592 -47.81 -6.82 -19.80
N LYS A 593 -47.60 -6.38 -18.55
CA LYS A 593 -48.47 -5.39 -17.89
C LYS A 593 -48.18 -4.00 -18.44
N THR A 594 -49.12 -3.40 -19.16
CA THR A 594 -49.03 -2.05 -19.71
C THR A 594 -50.26 -1.23 -19.34
N ASP A 595 -50.06 -0.04 -18.79
CA ASP A 595 -51.11 0.87 -18.33
C ASP A 595 -52.15 0.16 -17.42
N GLY A 596 -51.68 -0.76 -16.57
CA GLY A 596 -52.53 -1.54 -15.65
C GLY A 596 -53.28 -2.73 -16.26
N ALA A 597 -53.13 -3.03 -17.56
CA ALA A 597 -53.76 -4.18 -18.23
C ALA A 597 -52.71 -5.15 -18.78
N TRP A 598 -53.03 -6.45 -18.80
CA TRP A 598 -52.18 -7.44 -19.49
C TRP A 598 -52.42 -7.37 -20.99
N VAL A 599 -51.35 -7.25 -21.76
CA VAL A 599 -51.38 -7.30 -23.23
C VAL A 599 -50.41 -8.35 -23.73
N VAL A 600 -50.71 -8.98 -24.87
CA VAL A 600 -49.79 -9.94 -25.50
C VAL A 600 -48.49 -9.22 -25.86
N ASN A 601 -47.36 -9.87 -25.57
CA ASN A 601 -46.01 -9.36 -25.74
C ASN A 601 -45.26 -10.27 -26.73
N ASP A 602 -45.42 -9.97 -28.02
CA ASP A 602 -44.88 -10.72 -29.16
C ASP A 602 -43.35 -10.71 -29.27
#